data_AF-A0A0V0YB26-F1
#
_entry.id   AF-A0A0V0YB26-F1
#
_cell.length_a   1.000
_cell.length_b   1.000
_cell.length_c   1.000
_cell.angle_alpha   90.00
_cell.angle_beta   90.00
_cell.angle_gamma   90.00
#
_symmetry.space_group_name_H-M   'P 1'
#
loop_
_entity.id
_entity.type
_entity.pdbx_description
1 polymer ?
#
loop_
_entity_poly.entity_id
_entity_poly.type
_entity_poly.pdbx_seq_one_letter_code
_entity_poly.pdbx_strand_id
1 'polypeptide(L)'
;MEVLRQAQGASFHQAVAVLGIALIAICEDIGSSMAFRLFSNLLRYCDQGVRHAVPVALGLLSVSNPQLNILETLSKFAHDNDLETAYSAMFALGLLGAGTNNARVNATLRHLAAHHCRDAVQLMLVHIAQGLTHLGKGTMTLNPFHSERQLLSPSALGGLFATCFFFLDPRHTILSKQHFLLYCLVPAMNPRMLITFTPKDPNDPSSPLEQCNVNVRVGQVKKKKISKFRIGLFENALLEFYCHAFQGVDVVGQAGKPKTITGFQTYNTPILLAHGERAELATDEYIAISPILEGSVILVKNPNSEIK
;
A
#
# COMPACT_ATOMS: atom_id res chain seq x y z
N MET A 1 13.49 -3.34 -42.61
CA MET A 1 12.66 -2.33 -41.91
C MET A 1 11.46 -2.99 -41.25
N GLU A 2 10.59 -3.73 -41.97
CA GLU A 2 9.43 -4.41 -41.35
C GLU A 2 9.81 -5.51 -40.37
N VAL A 3 10.85 -6.31 -40.64
CA VAL A 3 11.32 -7.38 -39.72
C VAL A 3 11.87 -6.80 -38.40
N LEU A 4 12.53 -5.64 -38.44
CA LEU A 4 12.98 -4.94 -37.23
C LEU A 4 11.80 -4.32 -36.46
N ARG A 5 10.77 -3.84 -37.18
CA ARG A 5 9.53 -3.33 -36.58
C ARG A 5 8.70 -4.47 -35.95
N GLN A 6 8.71 -5.66 -36.55
CA GLN A 6 8.11 -6.88 -35.99
C GLN A 6 8.90 -7.41 -34.79
N ALA A 7 10.24 -7.34 -34.81
CA ALA A 7 11.08 -7.72 -33.67
C ALA A 7 10.91 -6.76 -32.47
N GLN A 8 10.84 -5.45 -32.72
CA GLN A 8 10.45 -4.47 -31.70
C GLN A 8 9.04 -4.72 -31.19
N GLY A 9 8.12 -5.08 -32.09
CA GLY A 9 6.79 -5.57 -31.73
C GLY A 9 6.88 -6.73 -30.75
N ALA A 10 7.58 -7.81 -31.11
CA ALA A 10 7.68 -9.02 -30.28
C ALA A 10 8.25 -8.74 -28.87
N SER A 11 9.27 -7.88 -28.76
CA SER A 11 9.83 -7.45 -27.48
C SER A 11 8.80 -6.69 -26.62
N PHE A 12 8.01 -5.82 -27.26
CA PHE A 12 6.91 -5.11 -26.59
C PHE A 12 5.80 -6.05 -26.12
N HIS A 13 5.43 -7.07 -26.92
CA HIS A 13 4.43 -8.06 -26.51
C HIS A 13 4.89 -8.85 -25.27
N GLN A 14 6.17 -9.19 -25.20
CA GLN A 14 6.76 -9.86 -24.04
C GLN A 14 6.76 -8.95 -22.80
N ALA A 15 7.10 -7.66 -22.96
CA ALA A 15 7.08 -6.69 -21.87
C ALA A 15 5.67 -6.52 -21.27
N VAL A 16 4.64 -6.48 -22.12
CA VAL A 16 3.23 -6.45 -21.67
C VAL A 16 2.81 -7.75 -20.99
N ALA A 17 3.28 -8.91 -21.47
CA ALA A 17 3.01 -10.20 -20.83
C ALA A 17 3.56 -10.27 -19.39
N VAL A 18 4.73 -9.66 -19.13
CA VAL A 18 5.30 -9.58 -17.77
C VAL A 18 4.41 -8.77 -16.81
N LEU A 19 3.84 -7.64 -17.28
CA LEU A 19 2.85 -6.91 -16.49
C LEU A 19 1.57 -7.73 -16.27
N GLY A 20 1.16 -8.54 -17.26
CA GLY A 20 0.03 -9.46 -17.12
C GLY A 20 0.23 -10.49 -16.00
N ILE A 21 1.44 -11.06 -15.88
CA ILE A 21 1.80 -11.97 -14.79
C ILE A 21 1.67 -11.27 -13.44
N ALA A 22 2.15 -10.03 -13.32
CA ALA A 22 2.02 -9.26 -12.09
C ALA A 22 0.56 -8.97 -11.73
N LEU A 23 -0.30 -8.68 -12.71
CA LEU A 23 -1.71 -8.42 -12.50
C LEU A 23 -2.47 -9.66 -12.01
N ILE A 24 -2.15 -10.84 -12.53
CA ILE A 24 -2.74 -12.10 -12.02
C ILE A 24 -2.27 -12.38 -10.59
N ALA A 25 -0.98 -12.17 -10.32
CA ALA A 25 -0.38 -12.45 -9.03
C ALA A 25 -0.75 -11.45 -7.93
N ILE A 26 -1.38 -10.30 -8.26
CA ILE A 26 -1.76 -9.29 -7.26
C ILE A 26 -2.91 -9.75 -6.36
N CYS A 27 -3.73 -10.70 -6.82
CA CYS A 27 -4.91 -11.18 -6.08
C CYS A 27 -4.55 -12.10 -4.90
N GLU A 28 -3.39 -12.76 -4.95
CA GLU A 28 -3.01 -13.78 -3.96
C GLU A 28 -1.61 -13.51 -3.41
N ASP A 29 -1.45 -13.61 -2.08
CA ASP A 29 -0.14 -13.43 -1.45
C ASP A 29 0.86 -14.54 -1.87
N ILE A 30 0.39 -15.77 -2.04
CA ILE A 30 1.23 -16.88 -2.52
C ILE A 30 1.68 -16.60 -3.97
N GLY A 31 0.74 -16.20 -4.82
CA GLY A 31 1.00 -15.79 -6.20
C GLY A 31 2.07 -14.70 -6.29
N SER A 32 1.97 -13.65 -5.46
CA SER A 32 2.96 -12.56 -5.42
C SER A 32 4.38 -13.05 -5.09
N SER A 33 4.51 -13.97 -4.12
CA SER A 33 5.80 -14.54 -3.72
C SER A 33 6.41 -15.47 -4.79
N MET A 34 5.56 -16.18 -5.53
CA MET A 34 5.98 -17.06 -6.63
C MET A 34 6.33 -16.25 -7.89
N ALA A 35 5.59 -15.20 -8.17
CA ALA A 35 5.87 -14.27 -9.25
C ALA A 35 7.22 -13.56 -9.07
N PHE A 36 7.61 -13.22 -7.83
CA PHE A 36 8.95 -12.68 -7.53
C PHE A 36 10.08 -13.64 -7.96
N ARG A 37 9.91 -14.95 -7.74
CA ARG A 37 10.86 -15.98 -8.20
C ARG A 37 10.85 -16.11 -9.72
N LEU A 38 9.66 -16.09 -10.33
CA LEU A 38 9.51 -16.14 -11.77
C LEU A 38 10.23 -14.97 -12.45
N PHE A 39 10.06 -13.74 -11.94
CA PHE A 39 10.76 -12.56 -12.45
C PHE A 39 12.28 -12.65 -12.30
N SER A 40 12.78 -13.29 -11.24
CA SER A 40 14.23 -13.54 -11.08
C SER A 40 14.80 -14.44 -12.18
N ASN A 41 14.03 -15.43 -12.64
CA ASN A 41 14.41 -16.27 -13.79
C ASN A 41 14.26 -15.50 -15.11
N LEU A 42 13.19 -14.72 -15.23
CA LEU A 42 12.88 -13.91 -16.41
C LEU A 42 13.98 -12.88 -16.70
N LEU A 43 14.58 -12.30 -15.66
CA LEU A 43 15.74 -11.41 -15.74
C LEU A 43 17.01 -12.08 -16.31
N ARG A 44 17.14 -13.40 -16.23
CA ARG A 44 18.32 -14.13 -16.73
C ARG A 44 18.21 -14.51 -18.20
N TYR A 45 17.00 -14.78 -18.68
CA TYR A 45 16.77 -15.40 -19.99
C TYR A 45 16.18 -14.44 -21.03
N CYS A 46 15.65 -13.29 -20.63
CA CYS A 46 14.93 -12.39 -21.53
C CYS A 46 15.79 -11.25 -22.09
N ASP A 47 15.30 -10.69 -23.20
CA ASP A 47 15.89 -9.57 -23.92
C ASP A 47 15.72 -8.22 -23.16
N GLN A 48 16.44 -7.18 -23.59
CA GLN A 48 16.53 -5.90 -22.88
C GLN A 48 15.16 -5.22 -22.68
N GLY A 49 14.24 -5.32 -23.65
CA GLY A 49 12.88 -4.77 -23.53
C GLY A 49 12.10 -5.32 -22.34
N VAL A 50 12.31 -6.59 -22.02
CA VAL A 50 11.67 -7.28 -20.90
C VAL A 50 12.33 -6.90 -19.57
N ARG A 51 13.65 -6.70 -19.57
CA ARG A 51 14.41 -6.22 -18.41
C ARG A 51 13.90 -4.86 -17.91
N HIS A 52 13.46 -3.97 -18.79
CA HIS A 52 12.85 -2.69 -18.40
C HIS A 52 11.49 -2.84 -17.71
N ALA A 53 10.71 -3.86 -18.08
CA ALA A 53 9.35 -4.08 -17.57
C ALA A 53 9.33 -4.73 -16.17
N VAL A 54 10.36 -5.54 -15.85
CA VAL A 54 10.42 -6.29 -14.58
C VAL A 54 10.36 -5.40 -13.33
N PRO A 55 11.10 -4.27 -13.23
CA PRO A 55 11.00 -3.39 -12.06
C PRO A 55 9.58 -2.85 -11.84
N VAL A 56 8.88 -2.45 -12.91
CA VAL A 56 7.49 -1.96 -12.80
C VAL A 56 6.56 -3.07 -12.35
N ALA A 57 6.73 -4.28 -12.89
CA ALA A 57 5.97 -5.46 -12.49
C ALA A 57 6.19 -5.82 -11.01
N LEU A 58 7.44 -5.70 -10.51
CA LEU A 58 7.77 -5.88 -9.09
C LEU A 58 7.10 -4.83 -8.20
N GLY A 59 7.05 -3.56 -8.64
CA GLY A 59 6.32 -2.50 -7.93
C GLY A 59 4.81 -2.78 -7.86
N LEU A 60 4.24 -3.33 -8.94
CA LEU A 60 2.82 -3.69 -9.04
C LEU A 60 2.42 -4.85 -8.11
N LEU A 61 3.31 -5.83 -7.89
CA LEU A 61 3.04 -6.95 -6.98
C LEU A 61 2.83 -6.52 -5.52
N SER A 62 3.50 -5.45 -5.11
CA SER A 62 3.57 -5.02 -3.71
C SER A 62 3.30 -3.54 -3.54
N VAL A 63 2.17 -3.06 -4.07
CA VAL A 63 1.73 -1.67 -3.89
C VAL A 63 1.43 -1.39 -2.42
N SER A 64 2.02 -0.32 -1.88
CA SER A 64 1.84 0.12 -0.47
C SER A 64 2.15 -0.96 0.59
N ASN A 65 2.85 -2.04 0.22
CA ASN A 65 3.32 -3.09 1.14
C ASN A 65 4.83 -3.30 0.95
N PRO A 66 5.68 -2.52 1.65
CA PRO A 66 7.10 -2.52 1.39
C PRO A 66 7.77 -3.77 1.99
N GLN A 67 7.94 -4.80 1.17
CA GLN A 67 8.77 -5.95 1.50
C GLN A 67 10.26 -5.64 1.26
N LEU A 68 11.11 -6.00 2.21
CA LEU A 68 12.55 -5.72 2.15
C LEU A 68 13.24 -6.41 0.95
N ASN A 69 12.79 -7.60 0.58
CA ASN A 69 13.35 -8.37 -0.54
C ASN A 69 13.17 -7.64 -1.89
N ILE A 70 11.99 -7.04 -2.09
CA ILE A 70 11.65 -6.29 -3.30
C ILE A 70 12.37 -4.93 -3.29
N LEU A 71 12.48 -4.30 -2.12
CA LEU A 71 13.22 -3.05 -1.97
C LEU A 71 14.69 -3.17 -2.37
N GLU A 72 15.39 -4.20 -1.89
CA GLU A 72 16.82 -4.39 -2.16
C GLU A 72 17.09 -4.72 -3.63
N THR A 73 16.18 -5.47 -4.28
CA THR A 73 16.29 -5.77 -5.72
C THR A 73 16.03 -4.52 -6.55
N LEU A 74 14.97 -3.75 -6.26
CA LEU A 74 14.68 -2.48 -6.95
C LEU A 74 15.78 -1.44 -6.73
N SER A 75 16.40 -1.38 -5.54
CA SER A 75 17.52 -0.48 -5.27
C SER A 75 18.75 -0.80 -6.13
N LYS A 76 18.97 -2.08 -6.48
CA LYS A 76 20.06 -2.45 -7.41
C LYS A 76 19.74 -2.00 -8.83
N PHE A 77 18.49 -2.17 -9.28
CA PHE A 77 18.06 -1.70 -10.60
C PHE A 77 18.09 -0.17 -10.74
N ALA A 78 17.85 0.58 -9.66
CA ALA A 78 17.90 2.04 -9.69
C ALA A 78 19.32 2.60 -9.94
N HIS A 79 20.37 1.84 -9.62
CA HIS A 79 21.78 2.21 -9.89
C HIS A 79 22.32 1.56 -11.17
N ASP A 80 21.47 0.92 -11.98
CA ASP A 80 21.89 0.32 -13.24
C ASP A 80 22.30 1.42 -14.24
N ASN A 81 23.26 1.11 -15.13
CA ASN A 81 23.76 2.07 -16.12
C ASN A 81 22.72 2.36 -17.20
N ASP A 82 21.82 1.40 -17.43
CA ASP A 82 20.75 1.55 -18.38
C ASP A 82 19.63 2.46 -17.83
N LEU A 83 19.49 3.62 -18.46
CA LEU A 83 18.62 4.70 -18.02
C LEU A 83 17.14 4.30 -18.01
N GLU A 84 16.67 3.49 -18.96
CA GLU A 84 15.26 3.10 -19.04
C GLU A 84 14.88 2.14 -17.90
N THR A 85 15.73 1.16 -17.60
CA THR A 85 15.56 0.29 -16.42
C THR A 85 15.64 1.09 -15.11
N ALA A 86 16.57 2.05 -15.03
CA ALA A 86 16.72 2.89 -13.85
C ALA A 86 15.47 3.75 -13.60
N TYR A 87 14.86 4.33 -14.65
CA TYR A 87 13.63 5.11 -14.53
C TYR A 87 12.47 4.25 -14.01
N SER A 88 12.25 3.09 -14.62
CA SER A 88 11.24 2.12 -14.19
C SER A 88 11.43 1.68 -12.73
N ALA A 89 12.68 1.46 -12.30
CA ALA A 89 12.99 1.08 -10.93
C ALA A 89 12.73 2.21 -9.91
N MET A 90 13.08 3.45 -10.24
CA MET A 90 12.81 4.62 -9.39
C MET A 90 11.32 4.82 -9.17
N PHE A 91 10.52 4.69 -10.24
CA PHE A 91 9.06 4.76 -10.13
C PHE A 91 8.49 3.59 -9.32
N ALA A 92 8.96 2.37 -9.56
CA ALA A 92 8.54 1.19 -8.79
C ALA A 92 8.85 1.30 -7.29
N LEU A 93 9.98 1.91 -6.92
CA LEU A 93 10.30 2.24 -5.52
C LEU A 93 9.29 3.20 -4.89
N GLY A 94 8.82 4.19 -5.66
CA GLY A 94 7.75 5.11 -5.25
C GLY A 94 6.42 4.39 -5.01
N LEU A 95 6.03 3.49 -5.93
CA LEU A 95 4.81 2.68 -5.80
C LEU A 95 4.86 1.71 -4.61
N LEU A 96 6.01 1.07 -4.38
CA LEU A 96 6.23 0.15 -3.24
C LEU A 96 5.98 0.84 -1.89
N GLY A 97 6.47 2.07 -1.76
CA GLY A 97 6.36 2.86 -0.53
C GLY A 97 5.15 3.78 -0.44
N ALA A 98 4.24 3.75 -1.42
CA ALA A 98 3.19 4.75 -1.56
C ALA A 98 2.33 4.89 -0.29
N GLY A 99 2.27 6.10 0.27
CA GLY A 99 1.46 6.38 1.47
C GLY A 99 1.94 5.74 2.77
N THR A 100 2.97 4.90 2.76
CA THR A 100 3.45 4.17 3.94
C THR A 100 4.45 4.95 4.78
N ASN A 101 5.08 5.98 4.19
CA ASN A 101 6.16 6.74 4.80
C ASN A 101 7.26 5.84 5.43
N ASN A 102 7.57 4.70 4.81
CA ASN A 102 8.55 3.76 5.34
C ASN A 102 9.95 4.41 5.37
N ALA A 103 10.56 4.47 6.55
CA ALA A 103 11.86 5.08 6.77
C ALA A 103 12.95 4.53 5.85
N ARG A 104 12.94 3.21 5.57
CA ARG A 104 13.96 2.59 4.71
C ARG A 104 13.82 2.98 3.24
N VAL A 105 12.60 2.95 2.69
CA VAL A 105 12.33 3.40 1.30
C VAL A 105 12.74 4.86 1.13
N ASN A 106 12.37 5.71 2.09
CA ASN A 106 12.72 7.12 2.07
C ASN A 106 14.23 7.36 2.18
N ALA A 107 14.95 6.58 2.98
CA ALA A 107 16.41 6.65 3.04
C ALA A 107 17.04 6.27 1.69
N THR A 108 16.56 5.20 1.05
CA THR A 108 17.03 4.80 -0.29
C THR A 108 16.75 5.87 -1.35
N LEU A 109 15.54 6.45 -1.37
CA LEU A 109 15.20 7.53 -2.30
C LEU A 109 16.01 8.80 -2.07
N ARG A 110 16.37 9.13 -0.82
CA ARG A 110 17.28 10.26 -0.53
C ARG A 110 18.71 9.99 -1.01
N HIS A 111 19.20 8.76 -0.84
CA HIS A 111 20.51 8.37 -1.36
C HIS A 111 20.55 8.46 -2.89
N LEU A 112 19.50 7.97 -3.58
CA LEU A 112 19.37 8.10 -5.04
C LEU A 112 19.32 9.56 -5.47
N ALA A 113 18.57 10.42 -4.76
CA ALA A 113 18.54 11.85 -5.07
C ALA A 113 19.93 12.50 -4.99
N ALA A 114 20.70 12.18 -3.95
CA ALA A 114 22.06 12.70 -3.77
C ALA A 114 23.05 12.20 -4.84
N HIS A 115 22.87 10.96 -5.32
CA HIS A 115 23.71 10.37 -6.36
C HIS A 115 23.39 10.93 -7.76
N HIS A 116 22.10 11.18 -8.05
CA HIS A 116 21.62 11.58 -9.37
C HIS A 116 21.42 13.11 -9.54
N CYS A 117 22.15 13.93 -8.79
CA CYS A 117 22.04 15.40 -8.83
C CYS A 117 22.35 16.04 -10.20
N ARG A 118 23.05 15.33 -11.11
CA ARG A 118 23.51 15.87 -12.40
C ARG A 118 22.43 15.81 -13.49
N ASP A 119 21.59 14.77 -13.47
CA ASP A 119 20.58 14.54 -14.50
C ASP A 119 19.21 15.00 -14.03
N ALA A 120 18.71 16.10 -14.61
CA ALA A 120 17.43 16.70 -14.24
C ALA A 120 16.23 15.73 -14.38
N VAL A 121 16.28 14.83 -15.35
CA VAL A 121 15.24 13.83 -15.64
C VAL A 121 15.14 12.78 -14.52
N GLN A 122 16.28 12.22 -14.11
CA GLN A 122 16.35 11.24 -13.02
C GLN A 122 15.89 11.87 -11.71
N LEU A 123 16.36 13.08 -11.45
CA LEU A 123 16.01 13.82 -10.25
C LEU A 123 14.51 14.15 -10.19
N MET A 124 13.90 14.54 -11.32
CA MET A 124 12.44 14.71 -11.41
C MET A 124 11.70 13.42 -11.03
N LEU A 125 12.17 12.27 -11.51
CA LEU A 125 11.52 10.99 -11.25
C LEU A 125 11.69 10.52 -9.80
N VAL A 126 12.86 10.73 -9.21
CA VAL A 126 13.08 10.48 -7.77
C VAL A 126 12.18 11.37 -6.92
N HIS A 127 11.96 12.64 -7.31
CA HIS A 127 11.02 13.51 -6.60
C HIS A 127 9.56 13.06 -6.74
N ILE A 128 9.15 12.57 -7.92
CA ILE A 128 7.82 11.95 -8.07
C ILE A 128 7.69 10.74 -7.14
N ALA A 129 8.71 9.88 -7.09
CA ALA A 129 8.72 8.72 -6.21
C ALA A 129 8.64 9.12 -4.72
N GLN A 130 9.37 10.14 -4.29
CA GLN A 130 9.28 10.69 -2.92
C GLN A 130 7.90 11.31 -2.64
N GLY A 131 7.30 11.98 -3.63
CA GLY A 131 5.94 12.49 -3.53
C GLY A 131 4.92 11.38 -3.29
N LEU A 132 5.08 10.23 -3.97
CA LEU A 132 4.24 9.05 -3.78
C LEU A 132 4.41 8.43 -2.38
N THR A 133 5.62 8.35 -1.83
CA THR A 133 5.82 7.79 -0.47
C THR A 133 5.20 8.67 0.62
N HIS A 134 5.09 9.97 0.39
CA HIS A 134 4.49 10.95 1.29
C HIS A 134 3.04 11.34 0.94
N LEU A 135 2.31 10.51 0.18
CA LEU A 135 0.93 10.76 -0.24
C LEU A 135 0.03 11.14 0.96
N GLY A 136 -0.56 12.34 0.94
CA GLY A 136 -1.39 12.84 2.04
C GLY A 136 -0.66 12.90 3.39
N LYS A 137 0.66 13.17 3.41
CA LYS A 137 1.56 13.06 4.58
C LYS A 137 1.71 11.63 5.14
N GLY A 138 1.30 10.61 4.39
CA GLY A 138 1.24 9.21 4.81
C GLY A 138 -0.14 8.75 5.30
N THR A 139 -1.19 9.53 5.05
CA THR A 139 -2.58 9.18 5.42
C THR A 139 -3.37 8.59 4.26
N MET A 140 -2.91 8.76 3.01
CA MET A 140 -3.53 8.16 1.84
C MET A 140 -2.66 7.02 1.34
N THR A 141 -3.25 5.88 1.00
CA THR A 141 -2.53 4.73 0.43
C THR A 141 -3.07 4.35 -0.93
N LEU A 142 -2.21 3.77 -1.77
CA LEU A 142 -2.61 3.17 -3.03
C LEU A 142 -3.01 1.72 -2.76
N ASN A 143 -4.30 1.40 -2.80
CA ASN A 143 -4.76 0.02 -2.66
C ASN A 143 -5.97 -0.22 -3.57
N PRO A 144 -5.87 -1.09 -4.59
CA PRO A 144 -7.01 -1.43 -5.44
C PRO A 144 -8.00 -2.39 -4.76
N PHE A 145 -7.60 -2.98 -3.63
CA PHE A 145 -8.42 -3.92 -2.87
C PHE A 145 -9.17 -3.25 -1.72
N HIS A 146 -10.42 -3.66 -1.55
CA HIS A 146 -11.24 -3.43 -0.37
C HIS A 146 -11.37 -4.75 0.42
N SER A 147 -11.61 -4.66 1.73
CA SER A 147 -11.93 -5.82 2.58
C SER A 147 -10.91 -6.98 2.49
N GLU A 148 -9.68 -6.79 3.00
CA GLU A 148 -8.66 -7.86 3.08
C GLU A 148 -8.45 -8.67 1.77
N ARG A 149 -8.37 -7.97 0.62
CA ARG A 149 -8.23 -8.56 -0.73
C ARG A 149 -9.46 -9.34 -1.23
N GLN A 150 -10.61 -9.32 -0.54
CA GLN A 150 -11.83 -9.99 -0.98
C GLN A 150 -12.54 -9.26 -2.12
N LEU A 151 -12.56 -7.92 -2.10
CA LEU A 151 -13.21 -7.10 -3.11
C LEU A 151 -12.17 -6.34 -3.92
N LEU A 152 -12.12 -6.61 -5.22
CA LEU A 152 -11.29 -5.87 -6.17
C LEU A 152 -12.12 -4.75 -6.80
N SER A 153 -11.66 -3.51 -6.68
CA SER A 153 -12.25 -2.40 -7.44
C SER A 153 -11.64 -2.34 -8.85
N PRO A 154 -12.43 -2.55 -9.92
CA PRO A 154 -11.90 -2.61 -11.28
C PRO A 154 -11.34 -1.26 -11.73
N SER A 155 -11.95 -0.15 -11.28
CA SER A 155 -11.52 1.20 -11.62
C SER A 155 -10.14 1.56 -11.05
N ALA A 156 -9.87 1.18 -9.80
CA ALA A 156 -8.58 1.45 -9.15
C ALA A 156 -7.47 0.61 -9.78
N LEU A 157 -7.74 -0.68 -10.03
CA LEU A 157 -6.79 -1.56 -10.70
C LEU A 157 -6.48 -1.07 -12.12
N GLY A 158 -7.50 -0.66 -12.88
CA GLY A 158 -7.33 -0.11 -14.22
C GLY A 158 -6.47 1.15 -14.25
N GLY A 159 -6.67 2.09 -13.31
CA GLY A 159 -5.87 3.31 -13.20
C GLY A 159 -4.40 3.03 -12.82
N LEU A 160 -4.18 2.09 -11.89
CA LEU A 160 -2.85 1.69 -11.47
C LEU A 160 -2.11 0.93 -12.60
N PHE A 161 -2.80 0.02 -13.28
CA PHE A 161 -2.27 -0.70 -14.43
C PHE A 161 -1.94 0.22 -15.61
N ALA A 162 -2.80 1.20 -15.92
CA ALA A 162 -2.53 2.19 -16.95
C ALA A 162 -1.25 2.99 -16.65
N THR A 163 -1.09 3.40 -15.40
CA THR A 163 0.13 4.12 -14.97
C THR A 163 1.37 3.23 -15.15
N CYS A 164 1.32 1.97 -14.73
CA CYS A 164 2.41 1.01 -14.94
C CYS A 164 2.72 0.77 -16.43
N PHE A 165 1.69 0.73 -17.29
CA PHE A 165 1.87 0.55 -18.72
C PHE A 165 2.59 1.74 -19.37
N PHE A 166 2.31 2.97 -18.95
CA PHE A 166 3.03 4.15 -19.47
C PHE A 166 4.50 4.19 -19.05
N PHE A 167 4.87 3.51 -17.96
CA PHE A 167 6.26 3.37 -17.51
C PHE A 167 7.06 2.30 -18.25
N LEU A 168 6.46 1.57 -19.21
CA LEU A 168 7.22 0.71 -20.14
C LEU A 168 8.12 1.52 -21.09
N ASP A 169 7.69 2.72 -21.48
CA ASP A 169 8.49 3.68 -22.26
C ASP A 169 8.45 5.08 -21.59
N PRO A 170 9.24 5.28 -20.53
CA PRO A 170 9.16 6.50 -19.72
C PRO A 170 9.65 7.76 -20.45
N ARG A 171 10.57 7.62 -21.41
CA ARG A 171 11.18 8.74 -22.14
C ARG A 171 10.19 9.42 -23.07
N HIS A 172 9.47 8.63 -23.86
CA HIS A 172 8.55 9.19 -24.84
C HIS A 172 7.22 9.61 -24.22
N THR A 173 6.72 8.91 -23.21
CA THR A 173 5.36 9.13 -22.69
C THR A 173 5.33 10.20 -21.59
N ILE A 174 5.98 9.93 -20.47
CA ILE A 174 5.85 10.71 -19.22
C ILE A 174 6.78 11.93 -19.24
N LEU A 175 7.98 11.82 -19.80
CA LEU A 175 8.98 12.88 -19.74
C LEU A 175 8.79 13.96 -20.80
N SER A 176 8.14 13.64 -21.94
CA SER A 176 8.09 14.56 -23.09
C SER A 176 6.80 15.37 -23.19
N LYS A 177 5.63 14.72 -23.30
CA LYS A 177 4.38 15.37 -23.75
C LYS A 177 3.21 15.20 -22.79
N GLN A 178 3.17 14.15 -21.98
CA GLN A 178 1.96 13.75 -21.27
C GLN A 178 2.20 13.49 -19.77
N HIS A 179 2.68 14.52 -19.06
CA HIS A 179 2.82 14.48 -17.60
C HIS A 179 1.49 14.17 -16.87
N PHE A 180 0.36 14.54 -17.47
CA PHE A 180 -0.98 14.34 -16.92
C PHE A 180 -1.38 12.87 -16.77
N LEU A 181 -0.72 11.93 -17.46
CA LEU A 181 -1.01 10.51 -17.34
C LEU A 181 -0.76 9.97 -15.93
N LEU A 182 0.06 10.65 -15.12
CA LEU A 182 0.24 10.31 -13.70
C LEU A 182 -1.07 10.50 -12.89
N TYR A 183 -2.02 11.32 -13.36
CA TYR A 183 -3.33 11.46 -12.71
C TYR A 183 -4.24 10.23 -12.89
N CYS A 184 -3.90 9.29 -13.78
CA CYS A 184 -4.60 8.00 -13.86
C CYS A 184 -4.49 7.19 -12.56
N LEU A 185 -3.58 7.55 -11.65
CA LEU A 185 -3.42 6.93 -10.34
C LEU A 185 -4.50 7.34 -9.31
N VAL A 186 -5.22 8.45 -9.54
CA VAL A 186 -6.21 9.01 -8.60
C VAL A 186 -7.29 8.01 -8.16
N PRO A 187 -7.88 7.16 -9.04
CA PRO A 187 -8.88 6.17 -8.62
C PRO A 187 -8.35 5.13 -7.62
N ALA A 188 -7.02 4.93 -7.53
CA ALA A 188 -6.41 4.02 -6.58
C ALA A 188 -6.05 4.68 -5.25
N MET A 189 -6.17 6.01 -5.14
CA MET A 189 -5.85 6.77 -3.93
C MET A 189 -7.01 6.71 -2.94
N ASN A 190 -6.83 5.92 -1.87
CA ASN A 190 -7.82 5.78 -0.81
C ASN A 190 -7.30 6.44 0.49
N PRO A 191 -8.06 7.39 1.08
CA PRO A 191 -7.71 7.96 2.37
C PRO A 191 -7.99 6.94 3.49
N ARG A 192 -7.06 6.84 4.45
CA ARG A 192 -7.26 6.06 5.68
C ARG A 192 -7.98 6.93 6.70
N MET A 193 -9.28 7.10 6.52
CA MET A 193 -10.13 7.80 7.48
C MET A 193 -10.84 6.80 8.39
N LEU A 194 -11.19 7.20 9.60
CA LEU A 194 -12.10 6.48 10.47
C LEU A 194 -13.26 7.41 10.81
N ILE A 195 -14.43 7.10 10.26
CA ILE A 195 -15.70 7.73 10.65
C ILE A 195 -16.52 6.70 11.42
N THR A 196 -17.10 7.11 12.53
CA THR A 196 -18.02 6.27 13.31
C THR A 196 -19.45 6.72 13.11
N PHE A 197 -20.33 5.76 12.80
CA PHE A 197 -21.75 5.99 12.61
C PHE A 197 -22.54 5.18 13.64
N THR A 198 -23.61 5.76 14.16
CA THR A 198 -24.55 5.10 15.06
C THR A 198 -25.96 5.17 14.47
N PRO A 199 -26.72 4.06 14.47
CA PRO A 199 -28.13 4.11 14.07
C PRO A 199 -28.92 4.96 15.09
N LYS A 200 -29.82 5.84 14.63
CA LYS A 200 -30.64 6.68 15.52
C LYS A 200 -31.52 5.85 16.46
N ASP A 201 -32.05 4.73 15.97
CA ASP A 201 -32.88 3.82 16.76
C ASP A 201 -32.23 2.43 16.81
N PRO A 202 -32.06 1.81 18.00
CA PRO A 202 -31.41 0.51 18.16
C PRO A 202 -32.23 -0.66 17.61
N ASN A 203 -33.52 -0.47 17.31
CA ASN A 203 -34.45 -1.54 16.91
C ASN A 203 -34.81 -1.54 15.41
N ASP A 204 -34.45 -0.50 14.64
CA ASP A 204 -34.78 -0.40 13.21
C ASP A 204 -33.52 -0.22 12.33
N PRO A 205 -33.15 -1.24 11.52
CA PRO A 205 -31.95 -1.20 10.67
C PRO A 205 -32.09 -0.29 9.44
N SER A 206 -33.26 0.31 9.21
CA SER A 206 -33.53 1.26 8.12
C SER A 206 -33.46 2.73 8.57
N SER A 207 -33.21 2.99 9.85
CA SER A 207 -33.08 4.35 10.38
C SER A 207 -31.84 5.06 9.81
N PRO A 208 -31.89 6.38 9.58
CA PRO A 208 -30.75 7.13 9.07
C PRO A 208 -29.58 7.08 10.06
N LEU A 209 -28.39 6.77 9.55
CA LEU A 209 -27.14 6.74 10.32
C LEU A 209 -26.73 8.18 10.72
N GLU A 210 -26.52 8.43 12.00
CA GLU A 210 -25.93 9.68 12.48
C GLU A 210 -24.42 9.50 12.72
N GLN A 211 -23.66 10.55 12.42
CA GLN A 211 -22.25 10.59 12.74
C GLN A 211 -22.08 10.87 14.24
N CYS A 212 -21.55 9.91 14.98
CA CYS A 212 -21.20 10.08 16.39
C CYS A 212 -19.69 10.26 16.53
N ASN A 213 -19.28 11.33 17.21
CA ASN A 213 -17.87 11.58 17.51
C ASN A 213 -17.50 10.78 18.76
N VAL A 214 -16.87 9.62 18.57
CA VAL A 214 -16.44 8.74 19.66
C VAL A 214 -14.93 8.89 19.84
N ASN A 215 -14.50 8.81 21.10
CA ASN A 215 -13.09 8.85 21.45
C ASN A 215 -12.45 7.52 21.06
N VAL A 216 -11.46 7.60 20.17
CA VAL A 216 -10.67 6.47 19.67
C VAL A 216 -9.24 6.64 20.15
N ARG A 217 -8.68 5.57 20.73
CA ARG A 217 -7.25 5.46 21.03
C ARG A 217 -6.55 4.99 19.77
N VAL A 218 -5.58 5.77 19.31
CA VAL A 218 -4.77 5.40 18.15
C VAL A 218 -3.35 5.05 18.61
N GLY A 219 -2.80 3.95 18.10
CA GLY A 219 -1.44 3.52 18.44
C GLY A 219 -0.80 2.60 17.40
N GLN A 220 0.54 2.59 17.37
CA GLN A 220 1.32 1.66 16.55
C GLN A 220 1.57 0.36 17.33
N VAL A 221 1.06 -0.76 16.82
CA VAL A 221 1.29 -2.07 17.45
C VAL A 221 2.51 -2.74 16.82
N LYS A 222 3.64 -2.77 17.55
CA LYS A 222 4.66 -3.80 17.32
C LYS A 222 4.12 -5.11 17.89
N LYS A 223 4.09 -6.18 17.08
CA LYS A 223 3.63 -7.53 17.47
C LYS A 223 4.21 -7.92 18.84
N LYS A 224 3.44 -7.72 19.92
CA LYS A 224 3.66 -8.44 21.16
C LYS A 224 3.02 -9.81 20.97
N LYS A 225 3.75 -10.88 21.32
CA LYS A 225 3.16 -12.22 21.47
C LYS A 225 1.86 -12.06 22.25
N ILE A 226 0.77 -12.53 21.66
CA ILE A 226 -0.58 -12.53 22.18
C ILE A 226 -0.56 -13.39 23.47
N SER A 227 -0.25 -12.76 24.59
CA SER A 227 -0.53 -13.32 25.91
C SER A 227 -2.03 -13.16 26.11
N LYS A 228 -2.76 -14.23 25.82
CA LYS A 228 -4.17 -14.48 26.17
C LYS A 228 -4.54 -13.74 27.46
N PHE A 229 -5.21 -12.60 27.37
CA PHE A 229 -5.93 -12.03 28.50
C PHE A 229 -7.33 -12.63 28.47
N ARG A 230 -7.56 -13.54 29.41
CA ARG A 230 -8.82 -14.22 29.64
C ARG A 230 -9.63 -13.36 30.62
N ILE A 231 -10.75 -12.84 30.20
CA ILE A 231 -11.79 -12.33 31.10
C ILE A 231 -13.09 -12.98 30.68
N GLY A 232 -13.63 -13.80 31.58
CA GLY A 232 -14.84 -14.56 31.36
C GLY A 232 -16.07 -13.74 31.76
N LEU A 233 -17.10 -13.78 30.92
CA LEU A 233 -18.35 -14.47 31.23
C LEU A 233 -19.12 -14.71 29.91
N PHE A 234 -19.06 -15.96 29.46
CA PHE A 234 -19.85 -16.68 28.45
C PHE A 234 -20.02 -16.15 27.00
N GLU A 235 -19.78 -17.06 26.05
CA GLU A 235 -20.20 -17.05 24.63
C GLU A 235 -19.80 -15.86 23.73
N ASN A 236 -19.00 -16.20 22.71
CA ASN A 236 -18.97 -15.62 21.37
C ASN A 236 -18.85 -14.09 21.25
N ALA A 237 -17.59 -13.65 21.27
CA ALA A 237 -16.95 -12.71 20.32
C ALA A 237 -16.05 -11.72 21.07
N LEU A 238 -14.80 -12.15 21.30
CA LEU A 238 -13.68 -11.21 21.39
C LEU A 238 -13.59 -10.52 20.03
N LEU A 239 -14.23 -9.36 19.89
CA LEU A 239 -14.00 -8.49 18.73
C LEU A 239 -12.67 -7.78 18.95
N GLU A 240 -11.59 -8.55 18.83
CA GLU A 240 -10.33 -7.98 18.37
C GLU A 240 -10.61 -7.37 17.01
N PHE A 241 -10.40 -6.06 16.86
CA PHE A 241 -10.39 -5.42 15.54
C PHE A 241 -9.24 -6.02 14.73
N TYR A 242 -9.53 -7.11 14.03
CA TYR A 242 -8.70 -7.65 12.99
C TYR A 242 -8.81 -6.68 11.81
N CYS A 243 -7.90 -5.71 11.76
CA CYS A 243 -7.24 -5.47 10.50
C CYS A 243 -6.29 -6.65 10.32
N HIS A 244 -6.59 -7.61 9.42
CA HIS A 244 -5.56 -8.51 8.97
C HIS A 244 -4.34 -7.69 8.61
N ALA A 245 -3.24 -8.16 9.16
CA ALA A 245 -1.94 -7.58 9.02
C ALA A 245 -1.67 -7.32 7.52
N PHE A 246 -1.63 -6.05 7.14
CA PHE A 246 -0.46 -5.63 6.38
C PHE A 246 0.72 -6.10 7.21
N GLN A 247 1.43 -7.09 6.68
CA GLN A 247 2.58 -7.71 7.30
C GLN A 247 3.40 -6.62 7.97
N GLY A 248 3.44 -6.63 9.30
CA GLY A 248 4.12 -5.60 10.07
C GLY A 248 5.54 -5.47 9.52
N VAL A 249 5.82 -4.32 8.90
CA VAL A 249 7.16 -4.02 8.43
C VAL A 249 7.95 -3.76 9.69
N ASP A 250 8.86 -4.68 9.99
CA ASP A 250 9.83 -4.52 11.06
C ASP A 250 10.62 -3.24 10.77
N VAL A 251 10.26 -2.17 11.48
CA VAL A 251 11.13 -1.01 11.64
C VAL A 251 12.36 -1.52 12.37
N VAL A 252 13.41 -1.80 11.60
CA VAL A 252 14.71 -2.26 12.10
C VAL A 252 15.23 -1.20 13.07
N GLY A 253 15.18 -1.53 14.35
CA GLY A 253 15.61 -0.70 15.45
C GLY A 253 15.94 -1.57 16.65
N GLN A 254 17.22 -1.95 16.73
CA GLN A 254 17.95 -2.54 17.86
C GLN A 254 17.48 -3.88 18.44
N ALA A 255 18.41 -4.85 18.47
CA ALA A 255 18.37 -5.97 19.39
C ALA A 255 18.50 -5.44 20.83
N GLY A 256 17.39 -5.42 21.56
CA GLY A 256 17.30 -4.93 22.94
C GLY A 256 15.90 -5.12 23.49
N LYS A 257 15.79 -5.26 24.82
CA LYS A 257 14.57 -5.57 25.58
C LYS A 257 13.31 -4.86 25.03
N PRO A 258 12.16 -5.56 24.91
CA PRO A 258 10.95 -4.99 24.34
C PRO A 258 10.44 -3.84 25.22
N LYS A 259 10.60 -2.59 24.74
CA LYS A 259 10.00 -1.42 25.37
C LYS A 259 8.49 -1.45 25.16
N THR A 260 7.76 -1.29 26.26
CA THR A 260 6.32 -1.03 26.32
C THR A 260 5.96 0.12 25.37
N ILE A 261 4.85 0.00 24.64
CA ILE A 261 4.33 1.07 23.78
C ILE A 261 4.06 2.28 24.69
N THR A 262 4.79 3.37 24.47
CA THR A 262 4.62 4.64 25.19
C THR A 262 3.68 5.54 24.38
N GLY A 263 2.51 5.86 24.95
CA GLY A 263 1.62 6.93 24.49
C GLY A 263 0.43 6.46 23.66
N PHE A 264 -0.71 6.24 24.32
CA PHE A 264 -2.00 6.32 23.62
C PHE A 264 -2.37 7.80 23.50
N GLN A 265 -2.62 8.26 22.28
CA GLN A 265 -3.29 9.53 22.05
C GLN A 265 -4.76 9.24 21.77
N THR A 266 -5.64 9.87 22.54
CA THR A 266 -7.08 9.82 22.32
C THR A 266 -7.47 10.92 21.35
N TYR A 267 -8.13 10.53 20.27
CA TYR A 267 -8.64 11.42 19.25
C TYR A 267 -10.16 11.25 19.12
N ASN A 268 -10.84 12.28 18.66
CA ASN A 268 -12.27 12.20 18.34
C ASN A 268 -12.42 11.90 16.85
N THR A 269 -13.33 11.01 16.47
CA THR A 269 -13.67 10.77 15.06
C THR A 269 -14.36 12.02 14.46
N PRO A 270 -14.13 12.36 13.17
CA PRO A 270 -13.39 11.62 12.16
C PRO A 270 -11.87 11.87 12.21
N ILE A 271 -11.08 10.79 12.13
CA ILE A 271 -9.61 10.86 12.18
C ILE A 271 -8.98 10.25 10.91
N LEU A 272 -7.85 10.81 10.47
CA LEU A 272 -6.98 10.18 9.50
C LEU A 272 -5.94 9.33 10.23
N LEU A 273 -5.88 8.05 9.91
CA LEU A 273 -4.91 7.11 10.46
C LEU A 273 -3.65 7.08 9.58
N ALA A 274 -2.48 7.11 10.21
CA ALA A 274 -1.23 6.88 9.49
C ALA A 274 -1.04 5.38 9.20
N HIS A 275 -0.09 5.08 8.31
CA HIS A 275 0.24 3.69 8.00
C HIS A 275 0.78 2.93 9.22
N GLY A 276 0.17 1.78 9.54
CA GLY A 276 0.53 0.93 10.69
C GLY A 276 -0.12 1.32 12.02
N GLU A 277 -0.91 2.40 12.05
CA GLU A 277 -1.72 2.77 13.20
C GLU A 277 -3.00 1.95 13.26
N ARG A 278 -3.37 1.53 14.47
CA ARG A 278 -4.64 0.86 14.77
C ARG A 278 -5.47 1.75 15.68
N ALA A 279 -6.78 1.68 15.49
CA ALA A 279 -7.78 2.40 16.26
C ALA A 279 -8.50 1.42 17.18
N GLU A 280 -8.57 1.74 18.47
CA GLU A 280 -9.37 1.05 19.47
C GLU A 280 -10.36 2.04 20.10
N LEU A 281 -11.59 1.62 20.40
CA LEU A 281 -12.56 2.45 21.10
C LEU A 281 -12.06 2.74 22.52
N ALA A 282 -12.15 3.98 22.98
CA ALA A 282 -11.68 4.36 24.31
C ALA A 282 -12.66 3.98 25.44
N THR A 283 -13.92 3.70 25.10
CA THR A 283 -15.06 3.51 26.01
C THR A 283 -15.85 2.25 25.63
N ASP A 284 -16.28 1.48 26.63
CA ASP A 284 -17.05 0.22 26.47
C ASP A 284 -18.56 0.45 26.18
N GLU A 285 -18.98 1.71 26.03
CA GLU A 285 -20.36 2.13 25.75
C GLU A 285 -20.85 1.67 24.37
N TYR A 286 -19.92 1.50 23.42
CA TYR A 286 -20.21 1.15 22.04
C TYR A 286 -19.46 -0.10 21.62
N ILE A 287 -20.15 -1.01 20.93
CA ILE A 287 -19.59 -2.20 20.29
C ILE A 287 -19.62 -1.98 18.79
N ALA A 288 -18.52 -2.26 18.10
CA ALA A 288 -18.50 -2.25 16.64
C ALA A 288 -19.10 -3.53 16.07
N ILE A 289 -19.94 -3.40 15.04
CA ILE A 289 -20.51 -4.57 14.34
C ILE A 289 -19.43 -5.28 13.51
N SER A 290 -18.55 -4.52 12.87
CA SER A 290 -17.47 -5.05 12.02
C SER A 290 -16.12 -4.91 12.72
N PRO A 291 -15.29 -5.98 12.78
CA PRO A 291 -13.91 -5.92 13.24
C PRO A 291 -12.95 -5.30 12.22
N ILE A 292 -13.39 -5.07 10.98
CA ILE A 292 -12.56 -4.57 9.88
C ILE A 292 -12.78 -3.06 9.69
N LEU A 293 -11.69 -2.30 9.65
CA LEU A 293 -11.71 -0.85 9.43
C LEU A 293 -11.75 -0.54 7.92
N GLU A 294 -12.93 -0.16 7.40
CA GLU A 294 -13.17 0.17 5.98
C GLU A 294 -13.51 1.64 5.77
N GLY A 295 -12.77 2.56 6.38
CA GLY A 295 -13.07 4.00 6.27
C GLY A 295 -14.20 4.47 7.20
N SER A 296 -15.17 3.59 7.44
CA SER A 296 -16.31 3.79 8.33
C SER A 296 -16.55 2.57 9.22
N VAL A 297 -16.96 2.80 10.46
CA VAL A 297 -17.35 1.75 11.41
C VAL A 297 -18.74 2.06 11.94
N ILE A 298 -19.62 1.08 11.89
CA ILE A 298 -20.95 1.16 12.51
C ILE A 298 -20.83 0.69 13.96
N LEU A 299 -21.24 1.55 14.87
CA LEU A 299 -21.26 1.33 16.31
C LEU A 299 -22.70 1.08 16.77
N VAL A 300 -22.86 0.08 17.63
CA VAL A 300 -24.11 -0.23 18.34
C VAL A 300 -23.90 0.06 19.81
N LYS A 301 -24.88 0.68 20.46
CA LYS A 301 -24.85 0.91 21.91
C LYS A 301 -24.85 -0.44 22.64
N ASN A 302 -23.93 -0.61 23.58
CA ASN A 302 -23.79 -1.85 24.33
C ASN A 302 -24.97 -2.01 25.31
N PRO A 303 -25.80 -3.07 25.21
CA PRO A 303 -26.92 -3.31 26.12
C PRO A 303 -26.46 -3.61 27.56
N ASN A 304 -25.21 -4.04 27.76
CA ASN A 304 -24.68 -4.40 29.07
C ASN A 304 -24.06 -3.20 29.83
N SER A 305 -24.02 -2.01 29.22
CA SER A 305 -23.38 -0.82 29.81
C SER A 305 -24.24 -0.10 30.85
N GLU A 306 -25.55 -0.38 30.90
CA GLU A 306 -26.50 0.25 31.83
C GLU A 306 -26.60 -0.45 33.20
N ILE A 307 -25.85 -1.53 33.44
CA ILE A 307 -25.79 -2.18 34.75
C ILE A 307 -24.70 -1.50 35.59
N LYS A 308 -25.04 -0.39 36.22
CA LYS A 308 -24.34 0.16 37.39
C LYS A 308 -25.35 0.54 38.47
#